data_AF-F7CLQ9-F1
#
_entry.id   AF-F7CLQ9-F1
#
_cell.length_a   1.000
_cell.length_b   1.000
_cell.length_c   1.000
_cell.angle_alpha   90.00
_cell.angle_beta   90.00
_cell.angle_gamma   90.00
#
_symmetry.space_group_name_H-M   'P 1'
#
loop_
_entity.id
_entity.type
_entity.pdbx_description
1 polymer ?
#
loop_
_entity_poly.entity_id
_entity_poly.type
_entity_poly.pdbx_seq_one_letter_code
_entity_poly.pdbx_strand_id
1 'polypeptide(L)'
;AKSHSWGALGADGKHRPHPSKQFPCCAQFWLPLVGIGGNAVFVLYTGDDIDTMLSDWRGDYVRLEENHSYIQWLFPLREEGVNPYAAPLTLREIEALKGDKDAMRRFREAYRLMLDFYGIELRDEDSGEVARAPNYKERFSNLNRRGHNNLRITRILKCLGELGYGRFQAPLVRFFLEETLVHKELPNVRHSALDYFMFTVRDREQRKELVLFAWEHFPHREGFIWGPRNYFQYRAAKNAESSADQEITQENRKRVRRLGEQEVQVMETKEKSWKSTEEKRVQRLREQEVLVMEIKEKSWKRQKGRGYRG
;
A
#
# COMPACT_ATOMS: atom_id res chain seq x y z
N ALA A 1 32.27 55.06 52.29
CA ALA A 1 31.61 54.48 53.48
C ALA A 1 30.84 53.25 53.02
N LYS A 2 31.27 52.01 53.32
CA LYS A 2 30.98 51.23 54.56
C LYS A 2 29.48 51.27 54.87
N SER A 3 28.70 50.18 54.81
CA SER A 3 28.77 48.90 55.57
C SER A 3 27.80 47.89 54.91
N HIS A 4 28.13 46.62 54.64
CA HIS A 4 28.21 45.43 55.53
C HIS A 4 26.96 45.18 56.39
N SER A 5 26.42 43.98 56.64
CA SER A 5 26.57 42.63 56.07
C SER A 5 25.72 41.63 56.90
N TRP A 6 25.26 40.54 56.27
CA TRP A 6 24.95 39.19 56.79
C TRP A 6 23.85 38.94 57.86
N GLY A 7 22.89 38.11 57.45
CA GLY A 7 22.14 37.17 58.29
C GLY A 7 21.70 35.98 57.44
N ALA A 8 22.34 34.82 57.64
CA ALA A 8 22.05 33.53 57.00
C ALA A 8 21.26 32.60 57.94
N LEU A 9 20.84 31.44 57.40
CA LEU A 9 20.07 30.30 57.99
C LEU A 9 18.57 30.38 57.67
N GLY A 10 17.91 29.40 57.05
CA GLY A 10 18.31 28.09 56.56
C GLY A 10 17.04 27.26 56.29
N ALA A 11 17.02 26.61 55.13
CA ALA A 11 16.33 25.35 54.77
C ALA A 11 14.80 25.15 54.89
N ASP A 12 14.30 24.36 53.93
CA ASP A 12 13.00 23.71 53.75
C ASP A 12 11.92 24.54 53.03
N GLY A 13 11.57 24.32 51.76
CA GLY A 13 11.69 23.13 50.91
C GLY A 13 10.30 22.58 50.57
N LYS A 14 9.65 23.17 49.55
CA LYS A 14 8.62 22.56 48.66
C LYS A 14 8.00 23.63 47.74
N HIS A 15 8.80 24.13 46.79
CA HIS A 15 8.25 24.66 45.54
C HIS A 15 8.37 23.57 44.50
N ARG A 16 7.22 23.15 43.96
CA ARG A 16 7.11 22.10 42.93
C ARG A 16 7.93 22.54 41.72
N PRO A 17 8.97 21.79 41.31
CA PRO A 17 9.54 21.99 39.99
C PRO A 17 8.59 21.37 38.97
N HIS A 18 8.23 22.15 37.96
CA HIS A 18 7.80 21.61 36.67
C HIS A 18 8.82 20.53 36.26
N PRO A 19 8.39 19.29 35.94
CA PRO A 19 9.32 18.35 35.36
C PRO A 19 9.65 18.86 33.97
N SER A 20 10.84 19.47 33.86
CA SER A 20 11.66 19.45 32.67
C SER A 20 11.49 18.07 32.03
N LYS A 21 10.87 18.05 30.84
CA LYS A 21 10.78 16.86 29.99
C LYS A 21 12.21 16.49 29.60
N GLN A 22 12.90 15.79 30.49
CA GLN A 22 13.94 14.85 30.13
C GLN A 22 13.24 13.82 29.24
N PHE A 23 13.40 13.99 27.93
CA PHE A 23 13.08 12.96 26.97
C PHE A 23 13.92 11.74 27.34
N PRO A 24 13.30 10.61 27.73
CA PRO A 24 14.05 9.38 27.87
C PRO A 24 14.58 9.02 26.48
N CYS A 25 15.87 8.71 26.46
CA CYS A 25 16.63 8.25 25.33
C CYS A 25 15.89 7.14 24.55
N CYS A 26 15.86 7.28 23.23
CA CYS A 26 15.39 6.31 22.25
C CYS A 26 16.10 4.96 22.41
N ALA A 27 15.56 4.01 23.17
CA ALA A 27 16.08 2.63 23.21
C ALA A 27 15.14 1.59 23.87
N GLN A 28 13.81 1.69 23.77
CA GLN A 28 12.95 0.74 24.53
C GLN A 28 11.64 0.27 23.90
N PHE A 29 11.50 0.33 22.57
CA PHE A 29 10.31 -0.24 21.90
C PHE A 29 10.65 -1.27 20.82
N TRP A 30 11.66 -2.12 21.04
CA TRP A 30 11.86 -3.35 20.26
C TRP A 30 12.60 -4.39 21.11
N LEU A 31 11.87 -5.24 21.83
CA LEU A 31 12.27 -6.61 22.07
C LEU A 31 11.08 -7.49 21.69
N PRO A 32 11.31 -8.65 21.05
CA PRO A 32 10.24 -9.57 20.71
C PRO A 32 9.74 -10.18 22.02
N LEU A 33 8.65 -9.65 22.57
CA LEU A 33 7.82 -10.47 23.44
C LEU A 33 6.87 -11.28 22.55
N VAL A 34 7.47 -12.26 21.85
CA VAL A 34 6.84 -13.58 21.81
C VAL A 34 6.96 -14.12 23.23
N GLY A 35 6.10 -13.60 24.11
CA GLY A 35 5.99 -13.92 25.51
C GLY A 35 4.52 -14.06 25.82
N ILE A 36 4.01 -15.29 25.66
CA ILE A 36 2.84 -15.85 26.34
C ILE A 36 1.64 -14.89 26.47
N GLY A 37 0.78 -14.89 25.46
CA GLY A 37 -0.61 -14.43 25.57
C GLY A 37 -0.88 -12.98 25.17
N GLY A 38 -1.54 -12.80 24.03
CA GLY A 38 -2.46 -11.68 23.79
C GLY A 38 -1.85 -10.38 23.27
N ASN A 39 -2.22 -10.04 22.02
CA ASN A 39 -2.26 -8.71 21.41
C ASN A 39 -0.92 -8.05 21.05
N ALA A 40 -0.51 -8.22 19.78
CA ALA A 40 0.48 -7.36 19.16
C ALA A 40 -0.15 -5.97 18.88
N VAL A 41 0.17 -4.98 19.71
CA VAL A 41 -0.22 -3.58 19.49
C VAL A 41 0.89 -2.90 18.69
N PHE A 42 0.61 -2.57 17.43
CA PHE A 42 1.48 -1.71 16.63
C PHE A 42 1.26 -0.26 17.08
N VAL A 43 2.28 0.37 17.65
CA VAL A 43 2.23 1.78 18.06
C VAL A 43 2.89 2.61 16.97
N LEU A 44 2.18 3.63 16.48
CA LEU A 44 2.71 4.53 15.45
C LEU A 44 3.70 5.53 16.07
N TYR A 45 4.59 6.08 15.24
CA TYR A 45 5.60 7.06 15.63
C TYR A 45 5.01 8.36 16.24
N THR A 46 3.70 8.61 16.12
CA THR A 46 3.02 9.77 16.69
C THR A 46 2.65 9.63 18.16
N GLY A 47 2.74 8.42 18.73
CA GLY A 47 2.28 8.13 20.09
C GLY A 47 0.80 7.78 20.20
N ASP A 48 0.06 7.83 19.08
CA ASP A 48 -1.33 7.35 18.99
C ASP A 48 -1.33 5.85 18.69
N ASP A 49 -2.27 5.10 19.30
CA ASP A 49 -2.51 3.71 18.92
C ASP A 49 -3.19 3.62 17.53
N ILE A 50 -3.10 2.46 16.87
CA ILE A 50 -3.70 2.27 15.55
C ILE A 50 -5.21 2.53 15.56
N ASP A 51 -5.91 2.19 16.64
CA ASP A 51 -7.37 2.35 16.71
C ASP A 51 -7.76 3.83 16.68
N THR A 52 -7.03 4.68 17.41
CA THR A 52 -7.16 6.13 17.41
C THR A 52 -6.85 6.70 16.02
N MET A 53 -5.79 6.22 15.36
CA MET A 53 -5.49 6.66 13.99
C MET A 53 -6.63 6.31 13.03
N LEU A 54 -7.11 5.05 13.05
CA LEU A 54 -8.15 4.57 12.14
C LEU A 54 -9.48 5.33 12.34
N SER A 55 -9.76 5.74 13.58
CA SER A 55 -10.91 6.57 13.92
C SER A 55 -10.71 8.03 13.45
N ASP A 56 -9.65 8.69 13.94
CA ASP A 56 -9.50 10.14 13.86
C ASP A 56 -9.10 10.64 12.47
N TRP A 57 -8.46 9.79 11.66
CA TRP A 57 -7.98 10.18 10.34
C TRP A 57 -9.02 9.93 9.26
N ARG A 58 -10.14 9.29 9.60
CA ARG A 58 -11.23 9.05 8.66
C ARG A 58 -11.82 10.38 8.20
N GLY A 59 -11.83 10.59 6.88
CA GLY A 59 -12.24 11.86 6.28
C GLY A 59 -11.20 12.98 6.34
N ASP A 60 -10.10 12.83 7.08
CA ASP A 60 -8.97 13.78 7.09
C ASP A 60 -7.97 13.44 5.97
N TYR A 61 -8.39 13.71 4.74
CA TYR A 61 -7.59 13.37 3.57
C TYR A 61 -6.31 14.19 3.44
N VAL A 62 -6.25 15.39 4.02
CA VAL A 62 -5.02 16.21 4.00
C VAL A 62 -3.96 15.51 4.83
N ARG A 63 -4.31 15.07 6.05
CA ARG A 63 -3.40 14.33 6.93
C ARG A 63 -2.93 13.01 6.31
N LEU A 64 -3.84 12.27 5.67
CA LEU A 64 -3.51 11.02 4.97
C LEU A 64 -2.60 11.23 3.75
N GLU A 65 -2.71 12.36 3.05
CA GLU A 65 -1.85 12.68 1.90
C GLU A 65 -0.46 13.12 2.36
N GLU A 66 -0.38 14.05 3.33
CA GLU A 66 0.88 14.66 3.78
C GLU A 66 1.77 13.73 4.62
N ASN A 67 1.20 12.76 5.32
CA ASN A 67 1.95 11.77 6.08
C ASN A 67 2.23 10.51 5.24
N HIS A 68 3.50 10.16 5.05
CA HIS A 68 3.90 8.99 4.25
C HIS A 68 4.30 7.77 5.11
N SER A 69 4.42 7.94 6.43
CA SER A 69 5.02 6.93 7.31
C SER A 69 4.04 5.83 7.73
N TYR A 70 2.75 6.16 7.87
CA TYR A 70 1.74 5.24 8.41
C TYR A 70 1.48 4.04 7.49
N ILE A 71 1.62 4.21 6.18
CA ILE A 71 1.24 3.18 5.19
C ILE A 71 2.00 1.87 5.41
N GLN A 72 3.24 1.96 5.93
CA GLN A 72 4.07 0.79 6.16
C GLN A 72 3.69 0.01 7.42
N TRP A 73 3.11 0.71 8.40
CA TRP A 73 2.55 0.11 9.61
C TRP A 73 1.19 -0.51 9.35
N LEU A 74 0.34 0.15 8.56
CA LEU A 74 -0.99 -0.37 8.20
C LEU A 74 -0.93 -1.55 7.22
N PHE A 75 0.01 -1.51 6.28
CA PHE A 75 0.18 -2.52 5.24
C PHE A 75 1.62 -3.05 5.27
N PRO A 76 1.99 -3.80 6.32
CA PRO A 76 3.34 -4.34 6.48
C PRO A 76 3.62 -5.42 5.42
N LEU A 77 4.86 -5.46 4.93
CA LEU A 77 5.33 -6.40 3.90
C LEU A 77 6.63 -7.05 4.35
N ARG A 78 7.01 -8.14 3.68
CA ARG A 78 8.32 -8.80 3.83
C ARG A 78 9.45 -8.06 3.12
N GLU A 79 9.09 -7.14 2.24
CA GLU A 79 10.02 -6.25 1.54
C GLU A 79 10.30 -5.05 2.44
N GLU A 80 11.56 -4.59 2.47
CA GLU A 80 11.90 -3.32 3.13
C GLU A 80 11.04 -2.18 2.60
N GLY A 81 10.90 -1.11 3.39
CA GLY A 81 10.22 0.11 2.98
C GLY A 81 11.12 1.34 3.09
N VAL A 82 10.56 2.50 2.77
CA VAL A 82 11.18 3.82 3.07
C VAL A 82 11.24 4.18 4.54
N ASN A 83 10.42 3.57 5.40
CA ASN A 83 10.42 3.86 6.82
C ASN A 83 11.36 2.88 7.52
N PRO A 84 12.55 3.32 7.98
CA PRO A 84 13.51 2.42 8.65
C PRO A 84 12.97 1.86 9.97
N TYR A 85 11.93 2.46 10.54
CA TYR A 85 11.30 2.00 11.78
C TYR A 85 10.21 0.93 11.54
N ALA A 86 9.75 0.75 10.29
CA ALA A 86 8.79 -0.30 9.95
C ALA A 86 9.55 -1.54 9.46
N ALA A 87 9.87 -2.44 10.39
CA ALA A 87 10.60 -3.65 10.08
C ALA A 87 9.84 -4.54 9.07
N PRO A 88 10.54 -5.19 8.12
CA PRO A 88 9.92 -6.16 7.23
C PRO A 88 9.38 -7.34 8.01
N LEU A 89 8.22 -7.87 7.60
CA LEU A 89 7.64 -9.05 8.22
C LEU A 89 8.41 -10.32 7.87
N THR A 90 8.50 -11.21 8.85
CA THR A 90 8.85 -12.61 8.65
C THR A 90 7.61 -13.45 8.31
N LEU A 91 7.82 -14.63 7.74
CA LEU A 91 6.72 -15.58 7.49
C LEU A 91 6.00 -16.00 8.79
N ARG A 92 6.75 -16.11 9.90
CA ARG A 92 6.18 -16.45 11.21
C ARG A 92 5.24 -15.35 11.72
N GLU A 93 5.63 -14.08 11.56
CA GLU A 93 4.80 -12.94 11.96
C GLU A 93 3.55 -12.81 11.09
N ILE A 94 3.65 -13.11 9.79
CA ILE A 94 2.48 -13.16 8.90
C ILE A 94 1.45 -14.17 9.40
N GLU A 95 1.88 -15.40 9.73
CA GLU A 95 0.96 -16.41 10.26
C GLU A 95 0.41 -16.03 11.64
N ALA A 96 1.21 -15.38 12.49
CA ALA A 96 0.74 -14.85 13.77
C ALA A 96 -0.34 -13.77 13.57
N LEU A 97 -0.15 -12.84 12.64
CA LEU A 97 -1.13 -11.79 12.32
C LEU A 97 -2.43 -12.38 11.80
N LYS A 98 -2.35 -13.33 10.86
CA LYS A 98 -3.53 -14.02 10.31
C LYS A 98 -4.35 -14.74 11.40
N GLY A 99 -3.71 -15.22 12.45
CA GLY A 99 -4.36 -15.85 13.61
C GLY A 99 -4.96 -14.87 14.62
N ASP A 100 -4.57 -13.59 14.60
CA ASP A 100 -5.03 -12.56 15.53
C ASP A 100 -6.26 -11.82 14.98
N LYS A 101 -7.42 -12.06 15.60
CA LYS A 101 -8.70 -11.47 15.18
C LYS A 101 -8.71 -9.94 15.27
N ASP A 102 -8.04 -9.36 16.25
CA ASP A 102 -8.01 -7.91 16.45
C ASP A 102 -7.08 -7.25 15.43
N ALA A 103 -5.92 -7.85 15.17
CA ALA A 103 -5.02 -7.40 14.11
C ALA A 103 -5.71 -7.44 12.74
N MET A 104 -6.41 -8.55 12.43
CA MET A 104 -7.11 -8.69 11.15
C MET A 104 -8.34 -7.77 11.04
N ARG A 105 -8.99 -7.43 12.16
CA ARG A 105 -10.02 -6.37 12.17
C ARG A 105 -9.41 -5.03 11.80
N ARG A 106 -8.34 -4.61 12.49
CA ARG A 106 -7.65 -3.33 12.21
C ARG A 106 -7.14 -3.25 10.77
N PHE A 107 -6.65 -4.37 10.24
CA PHE A 107 -6.23 -4.45 8.84
C PHE A 107 -7.39 -4.16 7.86
N ARG A 108 -8.60 -4.71 8.12
CA ARG A 108 -9.78 -4.40 7.30
C ARG A 108 -10.22 -2.95 7.45
N GLU A 109 -10.19 -2.40 8.66
CA GLU A 109 -10.48 -0.96 8.87
C GLU A 109 -9.48 -0.06 8.14
N ALA A 110 -8.19 -0.39 8.18
CA ALA A 110 -7.15 0.30 7.43
C ALA A 110 -7.40 0.24 5.92
N TYR A 111 -7.84 -0.91 5.41
CA TYR A 111 -8.21 -1.06 4.02
C TYR A 111 -9.39 -0.16 3.64
N ARG A 112 -10.48 -0.13 4.43
CA ARG A 112 -11.62 0.77 4.20
C ARG A 112 -11.21 2.24 4.25
N LEU A 113 -10.37 2.63 5.21
CA LEU A 113 -9.83 3.99 5.33
C LEU A 113 -9.08 4.39 4.05
N MET A 114 -8.22 3.53 3.54
CA MET A 114 -7.45 3.81 2.33
C MET A 114 -8.31 3.82 1.07
N LEU A 115 -9.31 2.93 0.96
CA LEU A 115 -10.25 2.97 -0.15
C LEU A 115 -11.00 4.31 -0.19
N ASP A 116 -11.54 4.75 0.95
CA ASP A 116 -12.27 6.02 1.07
C ASP A 116 -11.37 7.22 0.70
N PHE A 117 -10.11 7.20 1.15
CA PHE A 117 -9.09 8.16 0.75
C PHE A 117 -8.83 8.19 -0.76
N TYR A 118 -9.03 7.08 -1.46
CA TYR A 118 -8.92 7.00 -2.92
C TYR A 118 -10.24 7.29 -3.65
N GLY A 119 -11.33 7.57 -2.94
CA GLY A 119 -12.65 7.77 -3.54
C GLY A 119 -13.35 6.47 -3.92
N ILE A 120 -13.04 5.41 -3.20
CA ILE A 120 -13.51 4.04 -3.43
C ILE A 120 -14.20 3.57 -2.14
N GLU A 121 -15.28 2.82 -2.25
CA GLU A 121 -15.91 2.17 -1.11
C GLU A 121 -15.92 0.65 -1.28
N LEU A 122 -15.74 -0.07 -0.18
CA LEU A 122 -15.90 -1.52 -0.12
C LEU A 122 -17.38 -1.83 0.00
N ARG A 123 -17.95 -2.47 -1.03
CA ARG A 123 -19.37 -2.85 -1.10
C ARG A 123 -19.66 -4.19 -0.43
N ASP A 124 -18.72 -5.12 -0.54
CA ASP A 124 -18.86 -6.47 -0.02
C ASP A 124 -17.54 -6.92 0.65
N GLU A 125 -17.63 -7.31 1.91
CA GLU A 125 -16.50 -7.75 2.72
C GLU A 125 -16.10 -9.20 2.49
N ASP A 126 -16.97 -10.01 1.88
CA ASP A 126 -16.68 -11.40 1.59
C ASP A 126 -15.99 -11.52 0.23
N SER A 127 -16.55 -10.90 -0.81
CA SER A 127 -15.99 -10.91 -2.16
C SER A 127 -14.86 -9.90 -2.37
N GLY A 128 -14.87 -8.80 -1.61
CA GLY A 128 -13.96 -7.66 -1.82
C GLY A 128 -14.42 -6.71 -2.92
N GLU A 129 -15.69 -6.78 -3.34
CA GLU A 129 -16.25 -5.88 -4.35
C GLU A 129 -16.13 -4.42 -3.92
N VAL A 130 -15.70 -3.56 -4.85
CA VAL A 130 -15.53 -2.12 -4.61
C VAL A 130 -16.29 -1.30 -5.65
N ALA A 131 -16.67 -0.08 -5.27
CA ALA A 131 -17.33 0.88 -6.14
C ALA A 131 -16.78 2.29 -5.92
N ARG A 132 -17.14 3.23 -6.81
CA ARG A 132 -16.88 4.66 -6.58
C ARG A 132 -17.61 5.12 -5.32
N ALA A 133 -16.90 5.75 -4.40
CA ALA A 133 -17.50 6.42 -3.25
C ALA A 133 -18.13 7.76 -3.67
N PRO A 134 -19.04 8.36 -2.87
CA PRO A 134 -19.68 9.64 -3.21
C PRO A 134 -18.71 10.81 -3.46
N ASN A 135 -17.54 10.78 -2.84
CA ASN A 135 -16.47 11.77 -2.96
C ASN A 135 -15.51 11.50 -4.14
N TYR A 136 -15.75 10.50 -5.00
CA TYR A 136 -14.75 10.00 -5.95
C TYR A 136 -14.13 11.08 -6.84
N LYS A 137 -14.90 12.08 -7.29
CA LYS A 137 -14.39 13.13 -8.20
C LYS A 137 -13.20 13.89 -7.61
N GLU A 138 -13.32 14.31 -6.35
CA GLU A 138 -12.25 15.02 -5.66
C GLU A 138 -11.05 14.11 -5.43
N ARG A 139 -11.31 12.87 -4.99
CA ARG A 139 -10.26 11.90 -4.66
C ARG A 139 -9.51 11.39 -5.89
N PHE A 140 -10.19 11.23 -7.02
CA PHE A 140 -9.57 10.88 -8.30
C PHE A 140 -8.71 12.02 -8.85
N SER A 141 -9.15 13.28 -8.68
CA SER A 141 -8.31 14.44 -8.96
C SER A 141 -7.02 14.41 -8.12
N ASN A 142 -7.10 14.03 -6.84
CA ASN A 142 -5.93 13.83 -6.00
C ASN A 142 -5.02 12.69 -6.51
N LEU A 143 -5.58 11.50 -6.79
CA LEU A 143 -4.84 10.36 -7.34
C LEU A 143 -4.09 10.71 -8.64
N ASN A 144 -4.74 11.45 -9.53
CA ASN A 144 -4.10 11.89 -10.78
C ASN A 144 -2.95 12.87 -10.53
N ARG A 145 -3.01 13.71 -9.49
CA ARG A 145 -1.97 14.70 -9.17
C ARG A 145 -0.81 14.11 -8.37
N ARG A 146 -1.04 13.03 -7.62
CA ARG A 146 -0.14 12.53 -6.58
C ARG A 146 0.31 11.11 -6.87
N GLY A 147 1.25 10.97 -7.79
CA GLY A 147 1.71 9.67 -8.30
C GLY A 147 2.32 8.71 -7.26
N HIS A 148 2.78 9.20 -6.11
CA HIS A 148 3.27 8.33 -5.03
C HIS A 148 2.13 7.44 -4.44
N ASN A 149 0.87 7.84 -4.59
CA ASN A 149 -0.27 7.01 -4.20
C ASN A 149 -0.32 5.70 -4.97
N ASN A 150 0.23 5.64 -6.19
CA ASN A 150 0.36 4.38 -6.92
C ASN A 150 1.27 3.37 -6.16
N LEU A 151 2.34 3.83 -5.50
CA LEU A 151 3.18 2.96 -4.68
C LEU A 151 2.45 2.49 -3.42
N ARG A 152 1.64 3.37 -2.81
CA ARG A 152 0.80 3.02 -1.66
C ARG A 152 -0.23 1.96 -2.03
N ILE A 153 -0.90 2.10 -3.18
CA ILE A 153 -1.84 1.11 -3.72
C ILE A 153 -1.13 -0.23 -3.99
N THR A 154 0.04 -0.22 -4.63
CA THR A 154 0.84 -1.44 -4.83
C THR A 154 1.15 -2.14 -3.51
N ARG A 155 1.51 -1.37 -2.46
CA ARG A 155 1.78 -1.92 -1.13
C ARG A 155 0.54 -2.58 -0.51
N ILE A 156 -0.60 -1.90 -0.59
CA ILE A 156 -1.90 -2.43 -0.13
C ILE A 156 -2.22 -3.73 -0.86
N LEU A 157 -2.13 -3.75 -2.19
CA LEU A 157 -2.39 -4.94 -3.01
C LEU A 157 -1.50 -6.11 -2.64
N LYS A 158 -0.18 -5.89 -2.48
CA LYS A 158 0.74 -6.94 -2.02
C LYS A 158 0.36 -7.46 -0.63
N CYS A 159 0.05 -6.56 0.29
CA CYS A 159 -0.27 -6.88 1.68
C CYS A 159 -1.56 -7.70 1.80
N LEU A 160 -2.60 -7.36 1.01
CA LEU A 160 -3.83 -8.15 0.88
C LEU A 160 -3.50 -9.61 0.52
N GLY A 161 -2.58 -9.81 -0.42
CA GLY A 161 -2.13 -11.15 -0.82
C GLY A 161 -1.37 -11.91 0.26
N GLU A 162 -0.49 -11.25 1.02
CA GLU A 162 0.30 -11.87 2.09
C GLU A 162 -0.56 -12.21 3.32
N LEU A 163 -1.54 -11.37 3.67
CA LEU A 163 -2.37 -11.52 4.87
C LEU A 163 -3.70 -12.27 4.64
N GLY A 164 -3.84 -13.00 3.53
CA GLY A 164 -4.97 -13.91 3.29
C GLY A 164 -6.24 -13.28 2.72
N TYR A 165 -6.15 -12.05 2.19
CA TYR A 165 -7.21 -11.36 1.45
C TYR A 165 -6.94 -11.31 -0.06
N GLY A 166 -6.33 -12.37 -0.61
CA GLY A 166 -6.07 -12.47 -2.06
C GLY A 166 -7.31 -12.20 -2.93
N ARG A 167 -8.50 -12.61 -2.45
CA ARG A 167 -9.78 -12.37 -3.11
C ARG A 167 -10.14 -10.89 -3.31
N PHE A 168 -9.61 -9.98 -2.50
CA PHE A 168 -9.84 -8.53 -2.64
C PHE A 168 -8.94 -7.89 -3.70
N GLN A 169 -7.87 -8.57 -4.11
CA GLN A 169 -6.92 -8.00 -5.08
C GLN A 169 -7.59 -7.81 -6.44
N ALA A 170 -8.24 -8.84 -6.98
CA ALA A 170 -8.80 -8.77 -8.32
C ALA A 170 -9.93 -7.73 -8.48
N PRO A 171 -10.92 -7.62 -7.57
CA PRO A 171 -11.93 -6.56 -7.65
C PRO A 171 -11.32 -5.16 -7.65
N LEU A 172 -10.36 -4.89 -6.75
CA LEU A 172 -9.71 -3.58 -6.68
C LEU A 172 -8.90 -3.26 -7.95
N VAL A 173 -8.17 -4.23 -8.49
CA VAL A 173 -7.44 -4.04 -9.75
C VAL A 173 -8.40 -3.85 -10.92
N ARG A 174 -9.49 -4.63 -10.97
CA ARG A 174 -10.52 -4.54 -11.99
C ARG A 174 -11.14 -3.14 -12.03
N PHE A 175 -11.41 -2.57 -10.86
CA PHE A 175 -11.88 -1.20 -10.69
C PHE A 175 -10.90 -0.19 -11.30
N PHE A 176 -9.61 -0.24 -10.96
CA PHE A 176 -8.62 0.67 -11.56
C PHE A 176 -8.50 0.50 -13.07
N LEU A 177 -8.61 -0.72 -13.61
CA LEU A 177 -8.61 -0.93 -15.06
C LEU A 177 -9.84 -0.29 -15.72
N GLU A 178 -11.03 -0.41 -15.11
CA GLU A 178 -12.26 0.24 -15.55
C GLU A 178 -12.11 1.76 -15.60
N GLU A 179 -11.64 2.35 -14.50
CA GLU A 179 -11.47 3.80 -14.37
C GLU A 179 -10.40 4.37 -15.31
N THR A 180 -9.39 3.58 -15.66
CA THR A 180 -8.28 4.01 -16.51
C THR A 180 -8.52 3.77 -18.00
N LEU A 181 -9.16 2.66 -18.37
CA LEU A 181 -9.32 2.24 -19.77
C LEU A 181 -10.71 2.52 -20.33
N VAL A 182 -11.76 2.35 -19.53
CA VAL A 182 -13.16 2.53 -19.96
C VAL A 182 -13.63 3.95 -19.70
N HIS A 183 -13.60 4.37 -18.43
CA HIS A 183 -14.11 5.69 -18.04
C HIS A 183 -13.11 6.81 -18.26
N LYS A 184 -11.81 6.48 -18.32
CA LYS A 184 -10.70 7.43 -18.56
C LYS A 184 -10.63 8.55 -17.51
N GLU A 185 -11.09 8.28 -16.30
CA GLU A 185 -11.08 9.21 -15.16
C GLU A 185 -9.73 9.24 -14.44
N LEU A 186 -8.93 8.17 -14.57
CA LEU A 186 -7.64 8.02 -13.90
C LEU A 186 -6.45 7.88 -14.87
N PRO A 187 -6.24 8.79 -15.84
CA PRO A 187 -5.18 8.65 -16.85
C PRO A 187 -3.77 8.48 -16.26
N ASN A 188 -3.47 9.12 -15.13
CA ASN A 188 -2.14 9.06 -14.50
C ASN A 188 -1.93 7.80 -13.63
N VAL A 189 -2.99 7.00 -13.41
CA VAL A 189 -2.91 5.69 -12.76
C VAL A 189 -2.76 4.57 -13.79
N ARG A 190 -3.12 4.80 -15.06
CA ARG A 190 -3.17 3.78 -16.12
C ARG A 190 -1.89 2.95 -16.25
N HIS A 191 -0.73 3.60 -16.24
CA HIS A 191 0.56 2.89 -16.31
C HIS A 191 0.76 1.99 -15.09
N SER A 192 0.42 2.48 -13.88
CA SER A 192 0.49 1.66 -12.67
C SER A 192 -0.49 0.50 -12.67
N ALA A 193 -1.71 0.71 -13.17
CA ALA A 193 -2.71 -0.34 -13.30
C ALA A 193 -2.23 -1.49 -14.21
N LEU A 194 -1.66 -1.14 -15.36
CA LEU A 194 -1.22 -2.11 -16.36
C LEU A 194 0.12 -2.79 -16.00
N ASP A 195 1.11 -2.03 -15.54
CA ASP A 195 2.47 -2.54 -15.34
C ASP A 195 2.68 -3.17 -13.96
N TYR A 196 1.80 -2.85 -13.00
CA TYR A 196 2.01 -3.21 -11.60
C TYR A 196 0.80 -3.88 -10.97
N PHE A 197 -0.35 -3.18 -10.94
CA PHE A 197 -1.48 -3.63 -10.12
C PHE A 197 -1.97 -5.02 -10.55
N MET A 198 -2.12 -5.28 -11.87
CA MET A 198 -2.48 -6.62 -12.39
C MET A 198 -1.56 -7.73 -11.87
N PHE A 199 -0.24 -7.50 -11.80
CA PHE A 199 0.71 -8.54 -11.44
C PHE A 199 0.88 -8.75 -9.93
N THR A 200 0.25 -7.90 -9.10
CA THR A 200 0.15 -8.16 -7.66
C THR A 200 -0.86 -9.25 -7.31
N VAL A 201 -1.86 -9.48 -8.16
CA VAL A 201 -2.94 -10.45 -7.94
C VAL A 201 -2.37 -11.86 -7.90
N ARG A 202 -2.45 -12.53 -6.75
CA ARG A 202 -1.83 -13.85 -6.55
C ARG A 202 -2.58 -14.97 -7.27
N ASP A 203 -3.90 -14.87 -7.36
CA ASP A 203 -4.70 -15.84 -8.10
C ASP A 203 -4.44 -15.73 -9.60
N ARG A 204 -4.01 -16.85 -10.19
CA ARG A 204 -3.55 -16.89 -11.57
C ARG A 204 -4.70 -16.73 -12.57
N GLU A 205 -5.86 -17.30 -12.29
CA GLU A 205 -6.99 -17.23 -13.22
C GLU A 205 -7.61 -15.84 -13.17
N GLN A 206 -7.77 -15.25 -11.98
CA GLN A 206 -8.20 -13.85 -11.85
C GLN A 206 -7.24 -12.90 -12.54
N ARG A 207 -5.92 -13.10 -12.41
CA ARG A 207 -4.91 -12.30 -13.12
C ARG A 207 -5.08 -12.39 -14.64
N LYS A 208 -5.33 -13.58 -15.19
CA LYS A 208 -5.57 -13.76 -16.62
C LYS A 208 -6.81 -13.01 -17.10
N GLU A 209 -7.90 -13.08 -16.34
CA GLU A 209 -9.15 -12.37 -16.65
C GLU A 209 -8.96 -10.84 -16.62
N LEU A 210 -8.14 -10.32 -15.70
CA LEU A 210 -7.76 -8.90 -15.69
C LEU A 210 -6.94 -8.50 -16.92
N VAL A 211 -5.98 -9.34 -17.33
CA VAL A 211 -5.17 -9.11 -18.54
C VAL A 211 -6.04 -9.15 -19.80
N LEU A 212 -7.03 -10.06 -19.87
CA LEU A 212 -8.02 -10.08 -20.94
C LEU A 212 -8.84 -8.80 -20.98
N PHE A 213 -9.42 -8.42 -19.84
CA PHE A 213 -10.18 -7.18 -19.74
C PHE A 213 -9.35 -5.98 -20.19
N ALA A 214 -8.11 -5.87 -19.71
CA ALA A 214 -7.22 -4.79 -20.10
C ALA A 214 -6.94 -4.76 -21.60
N TRP A 215 -6.77 -5.92 -22.24
CA TRP A 215 -6.58 -6.04 -23.69
C TRP A 215 -7.83 -5.63 -24.47
N GLU A 216 -9.02 -6.08 -24.05
CA GLU A 216 -10.30 -5.80 -24.74
C GLU A 216 -10.60 -4.30 -24.82
N HIS A 217 -10.27 -3.58 -23.74
CA HIS A 217 -10.50 -2.15 -23.56
C HIS A 217 -9.28 -1.28 -23.86
N PHE A 218 -8.17 -1.87 -24.32
CA PHE A 218 -7.00 -1.09 -24.69
C PHE A 218 -7.24 -0.35 -26.02
N PRO A 219 -6.93 0.97 -26.12
CA PRO A 219 -7.22 1.76 -27.32
C PRO A 219 -6.66 1.21 -28.64
N HIS A 220 -5.48 0.57 -28.59
CA HIS A 220 -4.84 -0.05 -29.75
C HIS A 220 -4.34 -1.46 -29.39
N ARG A 221 -5.16 -2.48 -29.65
CA ARG A 221 -4.90 -3.87 -29.25
C ARG A 221 -3.53 -4.40 -29.70
N GLU A 222 -3.01 -3.91 -30.83
CA GLU A 222 -1.70 -4.29 -31.37
C GLU A 222 -0.51 -3.89 -30.48
N GLY A 223 -0.67 -2.80 -29.73
CA GLY A 223 0.33 -2.27 -28.79
C GLY A 223 0.22 -2.85 -27.38
N PHE A 224 -0.69 -3.80 -27.14
CA PHE A 224 -0.85 -4.42 -25.84
C PHE A 224 0.24 -5.50 -25.61
N ILE A 225 1.08 -5.30 -24.58
CA ILE A 225 2.27 -6.14 -24.32
C ILE A 225 2.16 -7.02 -23.07
N TRP A 226 1.09 -6.87 -22.29
CA TRP A 226 0.93 -7.48 -20.96
C TRP A 226 0.35 -8.90 -20.99
N GLY A 227 0.28 -9.51 -22.17
CA GLY A 227 -0.07 -10.92 -22.34
C GLY A 227 0.31 -11.46 -23.71
N PRO A 228 0.25 -12.78 -23.91
CA PRO A 228 0.67 -13.41 -25.15
C PRO A 228 -0.39 -13.21 -26.25
N ARG A 229 0.04 -12.78 -27.44
CA ARG A 229 -0.86 -12.39 -28.55
C ARG A 229 -1.80 -13.51 -29.00
N ASN A 230 -1.31 -14.74 -29.01
CA ASN A 230 -2.07 -15.94 -29.36
C ASN A 230 -3.19 -16.26 -28.35
N TYR A 231 -3.01 -15.96 -27.05
CA TYR A 231 -4.08 -16.12 -26.05
C TYR A 231 -5.27 -15.20 -26.33
N PHE A 232 -4.98 -13.94 -26.69
CA PHE A 232 -6.01 -12.98 -27.07
C PHE A 232 -6.72 -13.38 -28.37
N GLN A 233 -5.97 -13.84 -29.37
CA GLN A 233 -6.53 -14.34 -30.63
C GLN A 233 -7.42 -15.57 -30.41
N TYR A 234 -7.00 -16.53 -29.57
CA TYR A 234 -7.79 -17.69 -29.22
C TYR A 234 -9.07 -17.31 -28.49
N ARG A 235 -9.01 -16.43 -27.49
CA ARG A 235 -10.21 -15.97 -26.78
C ARG A 235 -11.16 -15.19 -27.69
N ALA A 236 -10.64 -14.34 -28.58
CA ALA A 236 -11.45 -13.66 -29.59
C ALA A 236 -12.13 -14.65 -30.55
N ALA A 237 -11.40 -15.65 -31.03
CA ALA A 237 -11.95 -16.71 -31.88
C ALA A 237 -12.99 -17.54 -31.14
N LYS A 238 -12.71 -17.95 -29.90
CA LYS A 238 -13.65 -18.72 -29.06
C LYS A 238 -14.91 -17.93 -28.73
N ASN A 239 -14.82 -16.62 -28.47
CA ASN A 239 -16.00 -15.78 -28.27
C ASN A 239 -16.83 -15.68 -29.56
N ALA A 240 -16.18 -15.55 -30.72
CA ALA A 240 -16.83 -15.58 -32.03
C ALA A 240 -17.45 -16.94 -32.38
N GLU A 241 -16.81 -18.05 -31.99
CA GLU A 241 -17.31 -19.43 -32.11
C GLU A 241 -18.42 -19.74 -31.10
N SER A 242 -18.41 -19.16 -29.89
CA SER A 242 -19.53 -19.30 -28.93
C SER A 242 -20.79 -18.56 -29.38
N SER A 243 -20.63 -17.56 -30.25
CA SER A 243 -21.73 -16.96 -31.01
C SER A 243 -22.08 -17.70 -32.31
N ALA A 244 -21.29 -18.71 -32.70
CA ALA A 244 -21.41 -19.45 -33.95
C ALA A 244 -21.06 -20.94 -33.72
N ASP A 245 -21.96 -21.68 -33.06
CA ASP A 245 -21.72 -23.09 -32.72
C ASP A 245 -21.48 -23.96 -33.97
N GLN A 246 -20.28 -24.56 -34.13
CA GLN A 246 -20.01 -26.01 -34.17
C GLN A 246 -18.63 -26.39 -34.78
N GLU A 247 -18.02 -27.43 -34.18
CA GLU A 247 -16.85 -28.24 -34.56
C GLU A 247 -15.41 -27.73 -34.32
N ILE A 248 -14.86 -28.06 -33.13
CA ILE A 248 -13.41 -28.01 -32.86
C ILE A 248 -12.87 -29.42 -32.57
N THR A 249 -11.95 -29.87 -33.44
CA THR A 249 -11.32 -31.20 -33.35
C THR A 249 -10.43 -31.37 -32.10
N GLN A 250 -10.32 -32.61 -31.65
CA GLN A 250 -9.62 -33.00 -30.41
C GLN A 250 -8.10 -32.72 -30.46
N GLU A 251 -7.52 -32.67 -31.66
CA GLU A 251 -6.13 -32.28 -31.96
C GLU A 251 -5.85 -30.82 -31.56
N ASN A 252 -6.75 -29.90 -31.94
CA ASN A 252 -6.64 -28.48 -31.60
C ASN A 252 -6.72 -28.25 -30.08
N ARG A 253 -7.58 -28.99 -29.38
CA ARG A 253 -7.64 -28.92 -27.90
C ARG A 253 -6.32 -29.34 -27.23
N LYS A 254 -5.65 -30.39 -27.73
CA LYS A 254 -4.35 -30.85 -27.21
C LYS A 254 -3.21 -29.87 -27.54
N ARG A 255 -3.24 -29.23 -28.72
CA ARG A 255 -2.27 -28.21 -29.10
C ARG A 255 -2.40 -26.95 -28.23
N VAL A 256 -3.64 -26.51 -27.97
CA VAL A 256 -3.95 -25.38 -27.09
C VAL A 256 -3.50 -25.64 -25.65
N ARG A 257 -3.67 -26.86 -25.14
CA ARG A 257 -3.22 -27.22 -23.78
C ARG A 257 -1.70 -27.12 -23.62
N ARG A 258 -0.93 -27.60 -24.61
CA ARG A 258 0.54 -27.49 -24.64
C ARG A 258 1.04 -26.06 -24.77
N LEU A 259 0.38 -25.22 -25.57
CA LEU A 259 0.69 -23.79 -25.66
C LEU A 259 0.44 -23.09 -24.32
N GLY A 260 -0.68 -23.41 -23.65
CA GLY A 260 -0.97 -22.89 -22.31
C GLY A 260 0.05 -23.30 -21.24
N GLU A 261 0.67 -24.48 -21.34
CA GLU A 261 1.73 -24.95 -20.43
C GLU A 261 3.07 -24.23 -20.65
N GLN A 262 3.49 -24.06 -21.92
CA GLN A 262 4.68 -23.26 -22.27
C GLN A 262 4.50 -21.78 -21.88
N GLU A 263 3.28 -21.26 -21.95
CA GLU A 263 2.93 -19.90 -21.52
C GLU A 263 3.01 -19.68 -20.01
N VAL A 264 2.82 -20.71 -19.18
CA VAL A 264 3.04 -20.61 -17.71
C VAL A 264 4.48 -20.20 -17.44
N GLN A 265 5.42 -20.86 -18.12
CA GLN A 265 6.84 -20.66 -17.92
C GLN A 265 7.30 -19.29 -18.42
N VAL A 266 6.72 -18.78 -19.51
CA VAL A 266 7.02 -17.42 -20.02
C VAL A 266 6.47 -16.34 -19.09
N MET A 267 5.29 -16.55 -18.49
CA MET A 267 4.75 -15.61 -17.50
C MET A 267 5.56 -15.61 -16.20
N GLU A 268 5.99 -16.77 -15.71
CA GLU A 268 6.87 -16.86 -14.52
C GLU A 268 8.23 -16.17 -14.73
N THR A 269 8.82 -16.30 -15.90
CA THR A 269 10.10 -15.65 -16.22
C THR A 269 9.96 -14.14 -16.33
N LYS A 270 8.89 -13.64 -16.94
CA LYS A 270 8.56 -12.20 -16.94
C LYS A 270 8.26 -11.67 -15.54
N GLU A 271 7.56 -12.44 -14.69
CA GLU A 271 7.31 -12.06 -13.29
C GLU A 271 8.63 -11.92 -12.50
N LYS A 272 9.57 -12.85 -12.68
CA LYS A 272 10.90 -12.78 -12.05
C LYS A 272 11.69 -11.55 -12.52
N SER A 273 11.70 -11.27 -13.82
CA SER A 273 12.37 -10.09 -14.38
C SER A 273 11.73 -8.77 -13.90
N TRP A 274 10.41 -8.75 -13.77
CA TRP A 274 9.66 -7.61 -13.25
C TRP A 274 9.98 -7.33 -11.78
N LYS A 275 10.00 -8.36 -10.91
CA LYS A 275 10.35 -8.18 -9.48
C LYS A 275 11.69 -7.45 -9.32
N SER A 276 12.69 -7.84 -10.10
CA SER A 276 14.02 -7.20 -10.11
C SER A 276 14.00 -5.74 -10.59
N THR A 277 13.18 -5.41 -11.59
CA THR A 277 13.10 -4.04 -12.12
C THR A 277 12.37 -3.10 -11.16
N GLU A 278 11.33 -3.61 -10.50
CA GLU A 278 10.55 -2.83 -9.55
C GLU A 278 11.30 -2.58 -8.25
N GLU A 279 12.07 -3.54 -7.74
CA GLU A 279 12.98 -3.32 -6.62
C GLU A 279 13.89 -2.11 -6.87
N LYS A 280 14.42 -1.97 -8.08
CA LYS A 280 15.27 -0.82 -8.47
C LYS A 280 14.49 0.50 -8.57
N ARG A 281 13.24 0.48 -9.04
CA ARG A 281 12.41 1.69 -9.15
C ARG A 281 11.96 2.17 -7.79
N VAL A 282 11.48 1.24 -6.95
CA VAL A 282 11.12 1.51 -5.56
C VAL A 282 12.32 2.10 -4.83
N GLN A 283 13.51 1.50 -4.98
CA GLN A 283 14.75 2.02 -4.39
C GLN A 283 15.02 3.50 -4.73
N ARG A 284 14.89 3.88 -6.01
CA ARG A 284 15.06 5.29 -6.43
C ARG A 284 14.02 6.23 -5.84
N LEU A 285 12.77 5.79 -5.73
CA LEU A 285 11.72 6.59 -5.09
C LEU A 285 11.95 6.69 -3.58
N ARG A 286 12.52 5.65 -2.95
CA ARG A 286 12.97 5.73 -1.55
C ARG A 286 14.02 6.80 -1.36
N GLU A 287 15.03 6.81 -2.22
CA GLU A 287 16.11 7.79 -2.18
C GLU A 287 15.56 9.23 -2.31
N GLN A 288 14.58 9.43 -3.20
CA GLN A 288 13.91 10.72 -3.34
C GLN A 288 13.08 11.11 -2.10
N GLU A 289 12.32 10.20 -1.51
CA GLU A 289 11.52 10.50 -0.32
C GLU A 289 12.39 10.74 0.93
N VAL A 290 13.45 9.96 1.12
CA VAL A 290 14.45 10.20 2.19
C VAL A 290 15.07 11.58 2.04
N LEU A 291 15.47 11.96 0.82
CA LEU A 291 16.02 13.28 0.54
C LEU A 291 15.02 14.39 0.90
N VAL A 292 13.73 14.23 0.55
CA VAL A 292 12.68 15.18 0.90
C VAL A 292 12.50 15.28 2.42
N MET A 293 12.54 14.16 3.14
CA MET A 293 12.43 14.14 4.61
C MET A 293 13.63 14.83 5.26
N GLU A 294 14.85 14.58 4.79
CA GLU A 294 16.06 15.28 5.27
C GLU A 294 15.98 16.79 5.03
N ILE A 295 15.48 17.21 3.86
CA ILE A 295 15.28 18.63 3.54
C ILE A 295 14.28 19.26 4.53
N LYS A 296 13.16 18.59 4.80
CA LYS A 296 12.16 19.06 5.77
C LYS A 296 12.73 19.14 7.19
N GLU A 297 13.52 18.16 7.61
CA GLU A 297 14.18 18.17 8.93
C GLU A 297 15.21 19.29 9.07
N LYS A 298 16.05 19.50 8.05
CA LYS A 298 17.02 20.62 8.00
C LYS A 298 16.29 21.98 8.04
N SER A 299 15.17 22.11 7.35
CA SER A 299 14.33 23.31 7.37
C SER A 299 13.74 23.57 8.77
N TRP A 300 13.22 22.52 9.41
CA TRP A 300 12.67 22.59 10.77
C TRP A 300 13.74 22.97 11.82
N LYS A 301 14.94 22.38 11.75
CA LYS A 301 16.08 22.73 12.64
C LYS A 301 16.50 24.20 12.45
N ARG A 302 16.49 24.72 11.22
CA ARG A 302 16.78 26.13 10.92
C ARG A 302 15.72 27.08 11.49
N GLN A 303 14.44 26.70 11.47
CA GLN A 303 13.35 27.51 12.05
C GLN A 303 13.43 27.54 13.59
N LYS A 304 13.74 26.43 14.26
CA LYS A 304 13.93 26.40 15.71
C LYS A 304 15.20 27.12 16.18
N GLY A 305 16.27 27.10 15.38
CA GLY A 305 17.51 27.82 15.68
C GLY A 305 17.39 29.36 15.63
N ARG A 306 16.33 29.91 15.03
CA ARG A 306 16.06 31.36 15.00
C ARG A 306 15.20 31.87 16.17
N GLY A 307 14.69 30.98 17.02
CA GLY A 307 13.85 31.33 18.18
C GLY A 307 14.60 31.60 19.49
N TYR A 308 15.94 31.50 19.49
CA TYR A 308 16.79 31.73 20.67
C TYR A 308 17.92 32.73 20.33
N ARG A 309 17.57 33.86 19.72
CA ARG A 309 18.36 35.10 19.71
C ARG A 309 17.38 36.27 19.63
N GLY A 310 16.89 36.68 20.80
CA GLY A 310 16.06 37.84 21.02
C GLY A 310 16.15 38.17 22.50
#